data_AF-A0A3B8IH31-F1
#
_entry.id   AF-A0A3B8IH31-F1
#
_cell.length_a   1.000
_cell.length_b   1.000
_cell.length_c   1.000
_cell.angle_alpha   90.00
_cell.angle_beta   90.00
_cell.angle_gamma   90.00
#
_symmetry.space_group_name_H-M   'P 1'
#
loop_
_entity.id
_entity.type
_entity.pdbx_description
1 polymer ?
#
loop_
_entity_poly.entity_id
_entity_poly.type
_entity_poly.pdbx_seq_one_letter_code
_entity_poly.pdbx_strand_id
1 'polypeptide(L)'
;SSACAAEWIREYDELEAFQGQPSFKSLWGMYAIGAVDIGSFSKVKLHVDPAEQKIIDNGDPVQNFYLQGNVVSNEQYYEPDTPDSKIPQARLTTLAPHTWMMGFYTFRDIVSGTHAVGEIKSIYSVCFGLDYRLLTKYIYDMYADAPNRKLPAEWVKSLSEGMQPGCLIRIDTDKVYGSTENRLITDLNLLDKKDYYQFPSDYNPRSLQFVPAQGQKEGVAWDQHGYILVTLLTCAEPHDDIEKRLYTPEIWLFDATDLGKGPVTRMYHPEMTFAATLHTAWLENPQPITQKPENYVSVEEDYESFFKEASTMRKKKVERIQEFFGEHVYPQWNDQLPDGIK
;
A
#
# COMPACT_ATOMS: atom_id res chain seq x y z
N SER A 1 -5.08 7.78 -8.85
CA SER A 1 -5.48 7.57 -7.45
C SER A 1 -4.94 8.72 -6.61
N SER A 2 -5.69 9.16 -5.61
CA SER A 2 -5.31 10.26 -4.70
C SER A 2 -4.62 9.76 -3.42
N ALA A 3 -4.02 8.57 -3.46
CA ALA A 3 -3.33 7.98 -2.32
C ALA A 3 -1.90 8.54 -2.23
N CYS A 4 -1.73 9.76 -1.72
CA CYS A 4 -0.44 10.14 -1.19
C CYS A 4 -0.28 9.45 0.16
N ALA A 5 0.80 8.69 0.33
CA ALA A 5 1.13 7.97 1.56
C ALA A 5 1.58 8.91 2.72
N ALA A 6 1.06 10.13 2.74
CA ALA A 6 1.40 11.19 3.68
C ALA A 6 0.44 11.26 4.88
N GLU A 7 -0.60 10.45 4.92
CA GLU A 7 -1.64 10.57 5.94
C GLU A 7 -1.55 9.41 6.94
N TRP A 8 -1.00 9.77 8.09
CA TRP A 8 -0.90 8.95 9.28
C TRP A 8 -2.01 9.40 10.23
N ILE A 9 -2.50 8.51 11.08
CA ILE A 9 -3.37 8.92 12.18
C ILE A 9 -2.55 9.81 13.13
N ARG A 10 -3.01 11.04 13.31
CA ARG A 10 -2.41 12.07 14.15
C ARG A 10 -3.28 12.31 15.38
N GLU A 11 -2.67 12.91 16.39
CA GLU A 11 -3.33 13.21 17.68
C GLU A 11 -4.57 14.12 17.55
N TYR A 12 -4.63 14.92 16.48
CA TYR A 12 -5.72 15.85 16.20
C TYR A 12 -6.67 15.35 15.13
N ASP A 13 -6.46 14.15 14.58
CA ASP A 13 -7.41 13.58 13.64
C ASP A 13 -8.68 13.14 14.37
N GLU A 14 -9.81 13.40 13.71
CA GLU A 14 -11.12 12.97 14.15
C GLU A 14 -11.56 11.74 13.33
N LEU A 15 -12.25 10.79 13.96
CA LEU A 15 -12.76 9.59 13.30
C LEU A 15 -14.16 9.81 12.74
N GLU A 16 -14.35 9.53 11.46
CA GLU A 16 -15.61 9.78 10.76
C GLU A 16 -16.74 8.87 11.28
N ALA A 17 -16.42 7.61 11.57
CA ALA A 17 -17.39 6.64 12.08
C ALA A 17 -17.91 6.99 13.49
N PHE A 18 -17.19 7.84 14.24
CA PHE A 18 -17.54 8.23 15.60
C PHE A 18 -17.97 9.69 15.73
N GLN A 19 -18.58 10.26 14.69
CA GLN A 19 -19.11 11.63 14.74
C GLN A 19 -18.06 12.67 15.15
N GLY A 20 -16.82 12.52 14.67
CA GLY A 20 -15.75 13.47 14.93
C GLY A 20 -15.03 13.29 16.27
N GLN A 21 -15.18 12.15 16.94
CA GLN A 21 -14.39 11.84 18.15
C GLN A 21 -12.89 11.78 17.81
N PRO A 22 -12.00 12.13 18.76
CA PRO A 22 -10.56 12.02 18.57
C PRO A 22 -10.12 10.60 18.18
N SER A 23 -9.05 10.51 17.40
CA SER A 23 -8.42 9.24 17.06
C SER A 23 -7.85 8.51 18.28
N PHE A 24 -7.82 7.19 18.21
CA PHE A 24 -7.27 6.37 19.28
C PHE A 24 -5.75 6.52 19.38
N LYS A 25 -5.24 6.76 20.59
CA LYS A 25 -3.80 6.97 20.83
C LYS A 25 -2.95 5.77 20.44
N SER A 26 -3.48 4.57 20.64
CA SER A 26 -2.81 3.32 20.26
C SER A 26 -2.65 3.14 18.74
N LEU A 27 -3.35 3.94 17.93
CA LEU A 27 -3.28 3.92 16.47
C LEU A 27 -2.50 5.11 15.89
N TRP A 28 -1.96 6.02 16.71
CA TRP A 28 -1.16 7.13 16.21
C TRP A 28 0.06 6.64 15.44
N GLY A 29 0.34 7.26 14.29
CA GLY A 29 1.39 6.80 13.39
C GLY A 29 1.03 5.54 12.60
N MET A 30 -0.20 5.02 12.71
CA MET A 30 -0.72 4.10 11.70
C MET A 30 -1.15 4.85 10.45
N TYR A 31 -1.26 4.15 9.33
CA TYR A 31 -1.76 4.76 8.11
C TYR A 31 -3.23 5.08 8.32
N ALA A 32 -3.63 6.30 7.97
CA ALA A 32 -5.03 6.63 7.84
C ALA A 32 -5.56 5.88 6.61
N ILE A 33 -5.98 4.65 6.83
CA ILE A 33 -6.55 3.79 5.80
C ILE A 33 -8.01 4.22 5.67
N GLY A 34 -8.29 4.92 4.58
CA GLY A 34 -9.64 5.03 4.08
C GLY A 34 -9.63 4.74 2.59
N ALA A 35 -10.81 4.43 2.06
CA ALA A 35 -11.00 4.22 0.64
C ALA A 35 -10.80 5.54 -0.09
N VAL A 36 -9.57 6.00 -0.28
CA VAL A 36 -9.26 7.11 -1.19
C VAL A 36 -9.52 6.71 -2.64
N ASP A 37 -9.57 5.40 -2.88
CA ASP A 37 -9.94 4.80 -4.14
C ASP A 37 -10.40 3.35 -3.92
N ILE A 38 -11.06 2.81 -4.93
CA ILE A 38 -11.28 1.37 -5.04
C ILE A 38 -10.06 0.75 -5.71
N GLY A 39 -9.60 -0.39 -5.19
CA GLY A 39 -8.53 -1.17 -5.80
C GLY A 39 -8.85 -1.49 -7.25
N SER A 40 -7.94 -1.11 -8.15
CA SER A 40 -8.01 -1.44 -9.57
C SER A 40 -6.61 -1.58 -10.14
N PHE A 41 -6.44 -2.49 -11.08
CA PHE A 41 -5.27 -2.57 -11.93
C PHE A 41 -5.69 -2.47 -13.39
N SER A 42 -4.82 -1.97 -14.26
CA SER A 42 -5.15 -1.83 -15.68
C SER A 42 -4.02 -2.35 -16.54
N LYS A 43 -4.38 -2.97 -17.66
CA LYS A 43 -3.43 -3.41 -18.69
C LYS A 43 -3.60 -2.52 -19.90
N VAL A 44 -2.51 -1.87 -20.30
CA VAL A 44 -2.44 -1.05 -21.51
C VAL A 44 -1.40 -1.66 -22.42
N LYS A 45 -1.76 -1.84 -23.70
CA LYS A 45 -0.79 -2.23 -24.72
C LYS A 45 -0.24 -0.96 -25.35
N LEU A 46 1.05 -0.70 -25.11
CA LEU A 46 1.76 0.41 -25.72
C LEU A 46 2.36 -0.06 -27.04
N HIS A 47 2.16 0.72 -28.09
CA HIS A 47 2.89 0.55 -29.34
C HIS A 47 4.00 1.60 -29.37
N VAL A 48 5.21 1.17 -29.70
CA VAL A 48 6.36 2.07 -29.80
C VAL A 48 6.88 2.01 -31.21
N ASP A 49 7.05 3.17 -31.85
CA ASP A 49 7.83 3.28 -33.07
C ASP A 49 9.31 3.15 -32.72
N PRO A 50 10.01 2.07 -33.12
CA PRO A 50 11.41 1.90 -32.78
C PRO A 50 12.33 2.95 -33.44
N ALA A 51 11.92 3.49 -34.60
CA ALA A 51 12.72 4.47 -35.34
C ALA A 51 12.63 5.86 -34.71
N GLU A 52 11.45 6.23 -34.19
CA GLU A 52 11.23 7.55 -33.58
C GLU A 52 11.31 7.56 -32.04
N GLN A 53 11.37 6.39 -31.40
CA GLN A 53 11.27 6.22 -29.94
C GLN A 53 10.02 6.89 -29.34
N LYS A 54 8.91 6.88 -30.08
CA LYS A 54 7.64 7.48 -29.66
C LYS A 54 6.61 6.41 -29.38
N ILE A 55 5.81 6.62 -28.33
CA ILE A 55 4.59 5.86 -28.10
C ILE A 55 3.58 6.28 -29.17
N ILE A 56 3.09 5.31 -29.94
CA ILE A 56 1.99 5.49 -30.87
C ILE A 56 0.72 5.05 -30.14
N ASP A 57 -0.22 5.98 -29.97
CA ASP A 57 -1.58 5.63 -29.58
C ASP A 57 -2.29 5.01 -30.79
N ASN A 58 -2.38 3.69 -30.81
CA ASN A 58 -3.08 2.94 -31.86
C ASN A 58 -4.58 2.74 -31.55
N GLY A 59 -5.11 3.35 -30.48
CA GLY A 59 -6.49 3.17 -30.07
C GLY A 59 -6.78 1.79 -29.44
N ASP A 60 -5.75 1.07 -28.97
CA ASP A 60 -5.95 -0.16 -28.22
C ASP A 60 -6.72 0.15 -26.93
N PRO A 61 -7.82 -0.56 -26.61
CA PRO A 61 -8.61 -0.28 -25.43
C PRO A 61 -7.80 -0.54 -24.16
N VAL A 62 -7.79 0.42 -23.25
CA VAL A 62 -7.31 0.22 -21.87
C VAL A 62 -8.21 -0.81 -21.20
N GLN A 63 -7.66 -1.97 -20.85
CA GLN A 63 -8.38 -2.97 -20.09
C GLN A 63 -8.26 -2.63 -18.61
N ASN A 64 -9.31 -2.08 -18.03
CA ASN A 64 -9.38 -1.76 -16.60
C ASN A 64 -9.97 -2.94 -15.83
N PHE A 65 -9.20 -3.47 -14.89
CA PHE A 65 -9.60 -4.54 -13.99
C PHE A 65 -9.79 -3.96 -12.59
N TYR A 66 -11.04 -3.72 -12.22
CA TYR A 66 -11.33 -3.30 -10.86
C TYR A 66 -11.36 -4.54 -9.96
N LEU A 67 -10.67 -4.47 -8.82
CA LEU A 67 -10.76 -5.47 -7.74
C LEU A 67 -12.03 -5.27 -6.90
N GLN A 68 -13.12 -4.86 -7.53
CA GLN A 68 -14.38 -4.56 -6.87
C GLN A 68 -15.12 -5.86 -6.64
N GLY A 69 -15.11 -6.47 -5.45
CA GLY A 69 -16.16 -7.45 -5.11
C GLY A 69 -17.54 -6.87 -5.47
N ASN A 70 -18.48 -7.65 -6.01
CA ASN A 70 -19.72 -7.21 -6.69
C ASN A 70 -20.26 -5.80 -6.34
N VAL A 71 -19.63 -4.75 -6.88
CA VAL A 71 -20.25 -3.44 -7.06
C VAL A 71 -20.91 -3.55 -8.40
N VAL A 72 -22.22 -3.76 -8.39
CA VAL A 72 -23.00 -4.02 -9.61
C VAL A 72 -22.67 -2.96 -10.66
N SER A 73 -22.07 -3.41 -11.76
CA SER A 73 -21.93 -2.67 -13.02
C SER A 73 -23.29 -2.54 -13.68
N ASN A 74 -24.24 -1.90 -13.02
CA ASN A 74 -25.41 -1.41 -13.72
C ASN A 74 -25.10 0.04 -14.03
N GLU A 75 -24.74 0.29 -15.28
CA GLU A 75 -24.74 1.62 -15.92
C GLU A 75 -26.11 2.32 -15.84
N GLN A 76 -27.10 1.68 -15.22
CA GLN A 76 -28.38 2.26 -14.86
C GLN A 76 -28.46 2.39 -13.34
N TYR A 77 -28.56 3.65 -12.90
CA TYR A 77 -28.86 4.10 -11.53
C TYR A 77 -27.72 4.07 -10.52
N TYR A 78 -26.80 5.02 -10.58
CA TYR A 78 -26.36 5.71 -9.34
C TYR A 78 -25.93 7.14 -9.69
N GLU A 79 -26.76 8.11 -9.29
CA GLU A 79 -26.28 9.48 -9.09
C GLU A 79 -25.59 9.51 -7.71
N PRO A 80 -24.30 9.88 -7.63
CA PRO A 80 -23.48 9.79 -6.42
C PRO A 80 -24.02 10.57 -5.20
N ASP A 81 -25.07 11.38 -5.38
CA ASP A 81 -25.60 12.32 -4.40
C ASP A 81 -27.06 12.05 -3.99
N THR A 82 -27.61 10.86 -4.25
CA THR A 82 -28.95 10.47 -3.76
C THR A 82 -28.85 9.80 -2.37
N PRO A 83 -29.24 10.48 -1.27
CA PRO A 83 -29.00 10.01 0.11
C PRO A 83 -29.81 8.76 0.49
N ASP A 84 -30.85 8.42 -0.28
CA ASP A 84 -31.86 7.41 0.08
C ASP A 84 -31.61 6.02 -0.52
N SER A 85 -30.52 5.81 -1.26
CA SER A 85 -30.16 4.45 -1.69
C SER A 85 -29.50 3.69 -0.52
N LYS A 86 -30.33 3.25 0.44
CA LYS A 86 -29.93 2.22 1.39
C LYS A 86 -29.29 1.09 0.61
N ILE A 87 -28.03 0.79 0.88
CA ILE A 87 -27.37 -0.38 0.30
C ILE A 87 -28.26 -1.56 0.66
N PRO A 88 -28.81 -2.32 -0.32
CA PRO A 88 -29.53 -3.54 0.02
C PRO A 88 -28.56 -4.38 0.86
N GLN A 89 -28.93 -4.78 2.08
CA GLN A 89 -28.06 -5.48 3.02
C GLN A 89 -27.32 -6.67 2.38
N ALA A 90 -27.96 -7.32 1.40
CA ALA A 90 -27.40 -8.41 0.58
C ALA A 90 -26.20 -8.01 -0.34
N ARG A 91 -25.94 -6.72 -0.55
CA ARG A 91 -24.83 -6.17 -1.35
C ARG A 91 -23.61 -5.74 -0.52
N LEU A 92 -23.80 -5.54 0.80
CA LEU A 92 -22.68 -5.29 1.74
C LEU A 92 -21.83 -6.56 1.93
N THR A 93 -22.45 -7.74 1.83
CA THR A 93 -21.82 -9.04 2.07
C THR A 93 -20.94 -9.55 0.93
N THR A 94 -20.83 -8.80 -0.19
CA THR A 94 -20.09 -9.22 -1.39
C THR A 94 -18.83 -8.40 -1.66
N LEU A 95 -18.56 -7.36 -0.87
CA LEU A 95 -17.34 -6.56 -0.99
C LEU A 95 -16.27 -7.18 -0.12
N ALA A 96 -15.19 -7.62 -0.74
CA ALA A 96 -14.12 -8.31 -0.06
C ALA A 96 -12.94 -7.38 0.19
N PRO A 97 -12.08 -7.69 1.18
CA PRO A 97 -10.92 -6.89 1.56
C PRO A 97 -10.03 -6.34 0.44
N HIS A 98 -9.82 -7.13 -0.61
CA HIS A 98 -9.04 -6.73 -1.79
C HIS A 98 -9.64 -5.56 -2.61
N THR A 99 -10.89 -5.19 -2.34
CA THR A 99 -11.56 -4.03 -2.94
C THR A 99 -11.00 -2.71 -2.47
N TRP A 100 -10.42 -2.65 -1.27
CA TRP A 100 -10.10 -1.37 -0.67
C TRP A 100 -8.61 -1.11 -0.73
N MET A 101 -8.28 -0.01 -1.42
CA MET A 101 -6.94 0.58 -1.45
C MET A 101 -5.85 -0.44 -1.78
N MET A 102 -5.76 -0.81 -3.07
CA MET A 102 -4.59 -1.52 -3.60
C MET A 102 -3.36 -0.65 -3.38
N GLY A 103 -2.45 -1.17 -2.57
CA GLY A 103 -1.26 -0.48 -2.12
C GLY A 103 -0.02 -0.92 -2.88
N PHE A 104 1.07 -1.04 -2.14
CA PHE A 104 2.37 -1.45 -2.66
C PHE A 104 2.27 -2.78 -3.41
N TYR A 105 3.19 -2.96 -4.36
CA TYR A 105 3.31 -4.19 -5.11
C TYR A 105 4.77 -4.59 -5.28
N THR A 106 4.97 -5.86 -5.56
CA THR A 106 6.27 -6.43 -5.89
C THR A 106 6.08 -7.52 -6.94
N PHE A 107 7.13 -7.81 -7.68
CA PHE A 107 7.25 -9.00 -8.52
C PHE A 107 8.72 -9.43 -8.48
N ARG A 108 9.00 -10.66 -8.88
CA ARG A 108 10.36 -11.16 -8.92
C ARG A 108 11.25 -10.22 -9.74
N ASP A 109 12.33 -9.75 -9.12
CA ASP A 109 13.36 -8.89 -9.74
C ASP A 109 12.92 -7.44 -10.09
N ILE A 110 11.85 -6.89 -9.48
CA ILE A 110 11.30 -5.52 -9.73
C ILE A 110 12.31 -4.35 -9.72
N VAL A 111 13.47 -4.52 -9.08
CA VAL A 111 14.55 -3.51 -9.00
C VAL A 111 15.94 -4.14 -9.17
N SER A 112 16.01 -5.28 -9.84
CA SER A 112 17.28 -6.00 -10.01
C SER A 112 18.22 -5.25 -10.96
N GLY A 113 19.41 -4.92 -10.46
CA GLY A 113 20.47 -4.34 -11.28
C GLY A 113 21.16 -5.35 -12.22
N THR A 114 20.91 -6.66 -12.03
CA THR A 114 21.59 -7.73 -12.78
C THR A 114 20.64 -8.55 -13.65
N HIS A 115 19.33 -8.45 -13.45
CA HIS A 115 18.33 -9.22 -14.17
C HIS A 115 17.23 -8.31 -14.70
N ALA A 116 17.17 -8.16 -16.02
CA ALA A 116 16.06 -7.49 -16.68
C ALA A 116 14.84 -8.43 -16.75
N VAL A 117 13.68 -7.97 -16.28
CA VAL A 117 12.43 -8.72 -16.33
C VAL A 117 11.76 -8.47 -17.68
N GLY A 118 11.89 -9.42 -18.60
CA GLY A 118 11.30 -9.31 -19.94
C GLY A 118 9.77 -9.46 -19.95
N GLU A 119 9.20 -10.12 -18.95
CA GLU A 119 7.77 -10.34 -18.79
C GLU A 119 7.42 -10.50 -17.31
N ILE A 120 6.39 -9.79 -16.84
CA ILE A 120 5.89 -9.88 -15.47
C ILE A 120 4.63 -10.73 -15.51
N LYS A 121 4.67 -11.94 -14.95
CA LYS A 121 3.54 -12.88 -14.91
C LYS A 121 2.76 -12.86 -13.59
N SER A 122 3.46 -12.67 -12.49
CA SER A 122 2.87 -12.59 -11.15
C SER A 122 3.22 -11.26 -10.51
N ILE A 123 2.19 -10.48 -10.15
CA ILE A 123 2.30 -9.27 -9.33
C ILE A 123 1.70 -9.57 -7.97
N TYR A 124 2.44 -9.31 -6.91
CA TYR A 124 1.96 -9.44 -5.54
C TYR A 124 1.66 -8.06 -4.98
N SER A 125 0.49 -7.88 -4.36
CA SER A 125 0.09 -6.58 -3.81
C SER A 125 -0.65 -6.73 -2.49
N VAL A 126 -0.58 -5.70 -1.67
CA VAL A 126 -1.34 -5.60 -0.43
C VAL A 126 -2.55 -4.72 -0.72
N CYS A 127 -3.71 -5.13 -0.24
CA CYS A 127 -4.87 -4.26 -0.11
C CYS A 127 -5.03 -3.93 1.37
N PHE A 128 -5.16 -2.64 1.70
CA PHE A 128 -5.18 -2.21 3.09
C PHE A 128 -6.52 -2.46 3.79
N GLY A 129 -7.56 -2.80 3.03
CA GLY A 129 -8.87 -3.03 3.58
C GLY A 129 -9.57 -1.72 3.94
N LEU A 130 -10.59 -1.82 4.80
CA LEU A 130 -11.41 -0.70 5.23
C LEU A 130 -11.72 -0.86 6.72
N ASP A 131 -11.18 0.05 7.52
CA ASP A 131 -11.25 -0.01 8.99
C ASP A 131 -11.77 1.33 9.52
N TYR A 132 -12.94 1.32 10.17
CA TYR A 132 -13.53 2.53 10.73
C TYR A 132 -12.62 3.27 11.72
N ARG A 133 -11.66 2.56 12.33
CA ARG A 133 -10.70 3.12 13.29
C ARG A 133 -9.59 3.91 12.62
N LEU A 134 -9.40 3.70 11.32
CA LEU A 134 -8.39 4.34 10.50
C LEU A 134 -9.00 5.33 9.48
N LEU A 135 -10.33 5.34 9.34
CA LEU A 135 -11.08 6.30 8.52
C LEU A 135 -11.25 7.63 9.25
N THR A 136 -10.26 8.51 9.11
CA THR A 136 -10.35 9.87 9.62
C THR A 136 -11.32 10.71 8.80
N LYS A 137 -11.88 11.76 9.41
CA LYS A 137 -12.69 12.76 8.73
C LYS A 137 -11.97 13.36 7.51
N TYR A 138 -10.67 13.63 7.64
CA TYR A 138 -9.86 14.13 6.54
C TYR A 138 -9.85 13.18 5.33
N ILE A 139 -9.63 11.88 5.57
CA ILE A 139 -9.63 10.88 4.49
C ILE A 139 -11.03 10.71 3.90
N TYR A 140 -12.07 10.73 4.74
CA TYR A 140 -13.45 10.70 4.29
C TYR A 140 -13.80 11.88 3.38
N ASP A 141 -13.50 13.10 3.82
CA ASP A 141 -13.75 14.33 3.07
C ASP A 141 -12.97 14.31 1.74
N MET A 142 -11.71 13.86 1.75
CA MET A 142 -10.91 13.70 0.54
C MET A 142 -11.55 12.73 -0.47
N TYR A 143 -12.13 11.62 -0.01
CA TYR A 143 -12.89 10.73 -0.88
C TYR A 143 -14.21 11.35 -1.36
N ALA A 144 -14.93 12.02 -0.47
CA ALA A 144 -16.18 12.70 -0.75
C ALA A 144 -16.03 13.85 -1.77
N ASP A 145 -14.84 14.45 -1.86
CA ASP A 145 -14.53 15.49 -2.83
C ASP A 145 -13.88 14.94 -4.12
N ALA A 146 -13.53 13.65 -4.16
CA ALA A 146 -12.86 13.05 -5.31
C ALA A 146 -13.80 12.99 -6.53
N PRO A 147 -13.44 13.62 -7.67
CA PRO A 147 -14.33 13.72 -8.84
C PRO A 147 -14.56 12.36 -9.53
N ASN A 148 -13.65 11.41 -9.34
CA ASN A 148 -13.69 10.09 -9.97
C ASN A 148 -14.09 8.97 -9.00
N ARG A 149 -14.66 9.30 -7.83
CA ARG A 149 -15.10 8.30 -6.86
C ARG A 149 -16.11 7.35 -7.49
N LYS A 150 -15.99 6.06 -7.14
CA LYS A 150 -16.83 4.99 -7.68
C LYS A 150 -18.02 4.65 -6.79
N LEU A 151 -17.95 4.95 -5.50
CA LEU A 151 -19.02 4.74 -4.54
C LEU A 151 -19.36 6.07 -3.85
N PRO A 152 -20.61 6.25 -3.40
CA PRO A 152 -20.96 7.36 -2.50
C PRO A 152 -20.11 7.31 -1.22
N ALA A 153 -19.74 8.48 -0.69
CA ALA A 153 -18.93 8.56 0.52
C ALA A 153 -19.62 7.88 1.73
N GLU A 154 -20.92 8.13 1.92
CA GLU A 154 -21.72 7.52 3.00
C GLU A 154 -21.70 5.98 2.96
N TRP A 155 -21.51 5.39 1.78
CA TRP A 155 -21.35 3.95 1.67
C TRP A 155 -20.00 3.50 2.21
N VAL A 156 -18.91 4.19 1.87
CA VAL A 156 -17.57 3.91 2.43
C VAL A 156 -17.60 3.98 3.95
N LYS A 157 -18.25 5.01 4.52
CA LYS A 157 -18.46 5.11 5.97
C LYS A 157 -19.17 3.88 6.53
N SER A 158 -20.34 3.55 5.99
CA SER A 158 -21.14 2.38 6.42
C SER A 158 -20.39 1.05 6.27
N LEU A 159 -19.61 0.91 5.20
CA LEU A 159 -18.81 -0.28 4.90
C LEU A 159 -17.64 -0.44 5.87
N SER A 160 -17.07 0.68 6.35
CA SER A 160 -15.95 0.66 7.29
C SER A 160 -16.31 0.12 8.66
N GLU A 161 -17.58 0.30 9.08
CA GLU A 161 -18.11 -0.24 10.34
C GLU A 161 -18.06 -1.76 10.38
N GLY A 162 -18.22 -2.40 9.22
CA GLY A 162 -18.13 -3.86 9.09
C GLY A 162 -16.73 -4.42 9.24
N MET A 163 -15.69 -3.58 9.29
CA MET A 163 -14.27 -3.92 9.28
C MET A 163 -13.88 -4.94 8.20
N GLN A 164 -13.16 -4.47 7.18
CA GLN A 164 -12.55 -5.31 6.16
C GLN A 164 -11.04 -5.30 6.40
N PRO A 165 -10.44 -6.31 7.06
CA PRO A 165 -8.99 -6.29 7.33
C PRO A 165 -8.20 -6.31 6.02
N GLY A 166 -6.93 -5.90 6.03
CA GLY A 166 -6.12 -5.97 4.81
C GLY A 166 -5.89 -7.40 4.31
N CYS A 167 -5.49 -7.54 3.04
CA CYS A 167 -5.12 -8.83 2.46
C CYS A 167 -3.89 -8.73 1.56
N LEU A 168 -3.17 -9.83 1.42
CA LEU A 168 -2.12 -10.02 0.42
C LEU A 168 -2.74 -10.77 -0.76
N ILE A 169 -2.52 -10.30 -1.99
CA ILE A 169 -3.03 -10.92 -3.21
C ILE A 169 -1.91 -11.17 -4.22
N ARG A 170 -2.12 -12.15 -5.10
CA ARG A 170 -1.36 -12.38 -6.31
C ARG A 170 -2.26 -12.16 -7.53
N ILE A 171 -1.80 -11.28 -8.42
CA ILE A 171 -2.40 -11.02 -9.72
C ILE A 171 -1.55 -11.76 -10.76
N ASP A 172 -2.18 -12.68 -11.46
CA ASP A 172 -1.64 -13.41 -12.61
C ASP A 172 -2.01 -12.63 -13.88
N THR A 173 -1.01 -12.07 -14.56
CA THR A 173 -1.22 -11.13 -15.67
C THR A 173 -1.64 -11.79 -16.98
N ASP A 174 -1.51 -13.12 -17.04
CA ASP A 174 -1.89 -13.96 -18.18
C ASP A 174 -3.31 -14.48 -18.01
N LYS A 175 -3.80 -14.61 -16.77
CA LYS A 175 -5.21 -14.90 -16.51
C LYS A 175 -6.08 -13.76 -17.03
N VAL A 176 -6.99 -14.11 -17.93
CA VAL A 176 -8.14 -13.27 -18.24
C VAL A 176 -9.10 -13.36 -17.06
N TYR A 177 -9.10 -12.36 -16.20
CA TYR A 177 -10.08 -12.26 -15.13
C TYR A 177 -11.41 -11.79 -15.73
N GLY A 178 -12.27 -12.74 -16.12
CA GLY A 178 -13.61 -12.49 -16.66
C GLY A 178 -13.78 -12.92 -18.13
N SER A 179 -14.90 -13.57 -18.45
CA SER A 179 -15.21 -14.00 -19.83
C SER A 179 -15.64 -12.81 -20.71
N THR A 180 -14.91 -12.59 -21.80
CA THR A 180 -15.24 -11.95 -23.09
C THR A 180 -16.01 -10.62 -23.20
N GLU A 181 -16.67 -10.08 -22.19
CA GLU A 181 -17.33 -8.78 -22.29
C GLU A 181 -17.28 -8.07 -20.93
N ASN A 182 -16.34 -7.13 -20.77
CA ASN A 182 -16.37 -6.02 -19.81
C ASN A 182 -16.77 -6.32 -18.34
N ARG A 183 -16.46 -7.50 -17.81
CA ARG A 183 -16.75 -7.79 -16.39
C ARG A 183 -15.51 -7.63 -15.52
N LEU A 184 -15.62 -6.59 -14.70
CA LEU A 184 -14.84 -6.27 -13.49
C LEU A 184 -14.52 -7.54 -12.69
N ILE A 185 -13.37 -7.59 -12.01
CA ILE A 185 -13.00 -8.67 -11.11
C ILE A 185 -13.87 -8.54 -9.86
N THR A 186 -15.07 -9.12 -9.92
CA THR A 186 -16.11 -8.88 -8.92
C THR A 186 -16.37 -9.98 -7.95
N ASP A 187 -15.51 -10.98 -7.91
CA ASP A 187 -15.68 -12.05 -6.97
C ASP A 187 -14.33 -12.57 -6.48
N LEU A 188 -14.13 -12.62 -5.16
CA LEU A 188 -13.03 -13.40 -4.58
C LEU A 188 -13.14 -14.88 -4.99
N ASN A 189 -14.30 -15.35 -5.46
CA ASN A 189 -14.42 -16.67 -6.09
C ASN A 189 -13.59 -16.81 -7.39
N LEU A 190 -13.02 -15.73 -7.94
CA LEU A 190 -12.13 -15.76 -9.10
C LEU A 190 -10.65 -15.81 -8.73
N LEU A 191 -10.26 -15.32 -7.54
CA LEU A 191 -8.92 -15.61 -7.02
C LEU A 191 -8.92 -17.05 -6.54
N ASP A 192 -7.95 -17.82 -7.05
CA ASP A 192 -7.69 -19.15 -6.49
C ASP A 192 -7.39 -18.98 -4.99
N LYS A 193 -7.79 -19.94 -4.15
CA LYS A 193 -7.50 -19.87 -2.70
C LYS A 193 -6.02 -19.71 -2.42
N LYS A 194 -5.15 -20.13 -3.34
CA LYS A 194 -3.69 -19.96 -3.27
C LYS A 194 -3.22 -18.54 -3.62
N ASP A 195 -4.07 -17.72 -4.23
CA ASP A 195 -3.75 -16.39 -4.77
C ASP A 195 -4.05 -15.27 -3.77
N TYR A 196 -4.54 -15.56 -2.56
CA TYR A 196 -4.73 -14.54 -1.54
C TYR A 196 -4.56 -15.04 -0.11
N TYR A 197 -4.22 -14.13 0.80
CA TYR A 197 -4.24 -14.32 2.23
C TYR A 197 -4.94 -13.13 2.91
N GLN A 198 -5.96 -13.41 3.69
CA GLN A 198 -6.65 -12.43 4.51
C GLN A 198 -5.93 -12.28 5.85
N PHE A 199 -5.48 -11.06 6.19
CA PHE A 199 -4.88 -10.82 7.50
C PHE A 199 -5.97 -10.77 8.59
N PRO A 200 -5.64 -11.11 9.85
CA PRO A 200 -6.55 -10.88 10.95
C PRO A 200 -6.80 -9.38 11.16
N SER A 201 -7.91 -9.04 11.82
CA SER A 201 -8.12 -7.69 12.33
C SER A 201 -6.93 -7.27 13.21
N ASP A 202 -6.55 -5.99 13.17
CA ASP A 202 -5.38 -5.43 13.85
C ASP A 202 -4.00 -5.76 13.27
N TYR A 203 -3.97 -6.44 12.13
CA TYR A 203 -2.74 -6.65 11.38
C TYR A 203 -2.70 -5.64 10.26
N ASN A 204 -1.62 -4.86 10.28
CA ASN A 204 -1.41 -3.73 9.42
C ASN A 204 -0.25 -4.06 8.47
N PRO A 205 -0.50 -4.79 7.37
CA PRO A 205 0.53 -5.05 6.37
C PRO A 205 0.96 -3.73 5.73
N ARG A 206 2.24 -3.63 5.38
CA ARG A 206 2.89 -2.44 4.81
C ARG A 206 3.67 -2.82 3.56
N SER A 207 5.00 -2.68 3.58
CA SER A 207 5.84 -2.93 2.42
C SER A 207 5.92 -4.41 2.07
N LEU A 208 6.12 -4.63 0.78
CA LEU A 208 6.25 -5.93 0.15
C LEU A 208 7.60 -6.02 -0.55
N GLN A 209 8.20 -7.21 -0.53
CA GLN A 209 9.35 -7.50 -1.35
C GLN A 209 9.36 -8.97 -1.76
N PHE A 210 9.53 -9.24 -3.05
CA PHE A 210 9.82 -10.58 -3.53
C PHE A 210 11.25 -10.96 -3.14
N VAL A 211 11.40 -12.11 -2.50
CA VAL A 211 12.67 -12.70 -2.08
C VAL A 211 12.89 -13.97 -2.91
N PRO A 212 13.78 -13.96 -3.91
CA PRO A 212 14.08 -15.13 -4.73
C PRO A 212 14.60 -16.29 -3.89
N ALA A 213 14.04 -17.50 -4.09
CA ALA A 213 14.65 -18.71 -3.56
C ALA A 213 15.90 -19.07 -4.36
N GLN A 214 16.87 -19.68 -3.69
CA GLN A 214 18.08 -20.19 -4.35
C GLN A 214 17.76 -21.39 -5.26
N GLY A 215 18.42 -21.43 -6.42
CA GLY A 215 18.20 -22.47 -7.43
C GLY A 215 16.84 -22.38 -8.12
N GLN A 216 16.45 -23.45 -8.81
CA GLN A 216 15.11 -23.61 -9.38
C GLN A 216 14.51 -24.91 -8.87
N LYS A 217 13.33 -24.83 -8.25
CA LYS A 217 12.57 -26.00 -7.84
C LYS A 217 11.76 -26.55 -9.02
N GLU A 218 11.85 -27.85 -9.24
CA GLU A 218 11.06 -28.53 -10.27
C GLU A 218 9.55 -28.31 -10.05
N GLY A 219 8.83 -28.00 -11.13
CA GLY A 219 7.40 -27.74 -11.10
C GLY A 219 6.96 -26.39 -10.54
N VAL A 220 7.89 -25.51 -10.12
CA VAL A 220 7.57 -24.13 -9.72
C VAL A 220 7.93 -23.17 -10.84
N ALA A 221 7.05 -22.22 -11.16
CA ALA A 221 7.31 -21.19 -12.16
C ALA A 221 8.37 -20.19 -11.65
N TRP A 222 9.21 -19.66 -12.56
CA TRP A 222 10.31 -18.75 -12.19
C TRP A 222 9.84 -17.55 -11.38
N ASP A 223 8.79 -16.87 -11.84
CA ASP A 223 8.19 -15.69 -11.24
C ASP A 223 7.52 -15.94 -9.88
N GLN A 224 7.33 -17.22 -9.52
CA GLN A 224 6.75 -17.65 -8.23
C GLN A 224 7.76 -18.40 -7.37
N HIS A 225 8.99 -18.64 -7.84
CA HIS A 225 9.99 -19.42 -7.12
C HIS A 225 10.70 -18.60 -6.04
N GLY A 226 10.00 -18.36 -4.93
CA GLY A 226 10.52 -17.56 -3.84
C GLY A 226 9.49 -17.31 -2.75
N TYR A 227 9.70 -16.21 -2.04
CA TYR A 227 8.85 -15.80 -0.93
C TYR A 227 8.42 -14.34 -1.10
N ILE A 228 7.27 -14.01 -0.52
CA ILE A 228 6.84 -12.62 -0.36
C ILE A 228 7.12 -12.22 1.07
N LEU A 229 8.05 -11.27 1.23
CA LEU A 229 8.27 -10.58 2.49
C LEU A 229 7.21 -9.51 2.65
N VAL A 230 6.58 -9.49 3.82
CA VAL A 230 5.62 -8.47 4.24
C VAL A 230 6.11 -7.89 5.55
N THR A 231 6.22 -6.58 5.65
CA THR A 231 6.37 -5.88 6.94
C THR A 231 4.99 -5.58 7.49
N LEU A 232 4.82 -5.75 8.81
CA LEU A 232 3.53 -5.53 9.48
C LEU A 232 3.72 -4.73 10.76
N LEU A 233 2.70 -3.98 11.14
CA LEU A 233 2.44 -3.66 12.54
C LEU A 233 1.34 -4.62 13.04
N THR A 234 1.60 -5.36 14.10
CA THR A 234 0.68 -6.35 14.66
C THR A 234 0.31 -5.95 16.07
N CYS A 235 -0.92 -6.25 16.50
CA CYS A 235 -1.30 -6.05 17.89
C CYS A 235 -0.70 -7.17 18.76
N ALA A 236 0.42 -6.89 19.41
CA ALA A 236 1.12 -7.84 20.29
C ALA A 236 0.34 -8.11 21.57
N GLU A 237 -0.39 -7.10 22.06
CA GLU A 237 -1.20 -7.19 23.28
C GLU A 237 -2.66 -6.83 22.95
N PRO A 238 -3.48 -7.81 22.50
CA PRO A 238 -4.89 -7.60 22.24
C PRO A 238 -5.63 -7.21 23.52
N HIS A 239 -6.49 -6.19 23.41
CA HIS A 239 -7.30 -5.70 24.51
C HIS A 239 -8.66 -5.19 23.99
N ASP A 240 -9.73 -5.34 24.78
CA ASP A 240 -11.08 -4.90 24.40
C ASP A 240 -11.15 -3.38 24.23
N ASP A 241 -10.55 -2.66 25.18
CA ASP A 241 -10.25 -1.22 25.07
C ASP A 241 -9.10 -1.00 24.08
N ILE A 242 -9.42 -0.37 22.94
CA ILE A 242 -8.46 -0.08 21.86
C ILE A 242 -7.29 0.76 22.37
N GLU A 243 -7.51 1.68 23.31
CA GLU A 243 -6.47 2.60 23.81
C GLU A 243 -5.32 1.87 24.54
N LYS A 244 -5.56 0.64 24.97
CA LYS A 244 -4.58 -0.19 25.69
C LYS A 244 -3.84 -1.18 24.79
N ARG A 245 -4.16 -1.22 23.49
CA ARG A 245 -3.49 -2.11 22.56
C ARG A 245 -2.08 -1.62 22.29
N LEU A 246 -1.15 -2.56 22.23
CA LEU A 246 0.24 -2.31 21.85
C LEU A 246 0.52 -2.94 20.49
N TYR A 247 1.00 -2.12 19.56
CA TYR A 247 1.39 -2.58 18.23
C TYR A 247 2.89 -2.70 18.12
N THR A 248 3.35 -3.83 17.57
CA THR A 248 4.76 -4.11 17.36
C THR A 248 5.05 -4.44 15.91
N PRO A 249 6.24 -4.08 15.40
CA PRO A 249 6.64 -4.48 14.07
C PRO A 249 6.94 -5.98 13.99
N GLU A 250 6.54 -6.59 12.88
CA GLU A 250 6.88 -7.96 12.52
C GLU A 250 7.24 -8.06 11.02
N ILE A 251 8.00 -9.09 10.67
CA ILE A 251 8.30 -9.42 9.26
C ILE A 251 7.81 -10.83 8.98
N TRP A 252 6.92 -10.98 8.02
CA TRP A 252 6.36 -12.28 7.64
C TRP A 252 6.83 -12.67 6.25
N LEU A 253 7.08 -13.96 6.06
CA LEU A 253 7.38 -14.56 4.76
C LEU A 253 6.23 -15.46 4.34
N PHE A 254 5.77 -15.32 3.10
CA PHE A 254 4.77 -16.17 2.47
C PHE A 254 5.38 -16.95 1.32
N ASP A 255 4.96 -18.20 1.11
CA ASP A 255 5.31 -18.94 -0.10
C ASP A 255 4.62 -18.28 -1.30
N ALA A 256 5.41 -17.81 -2.27
CA ALA A 256 4.88 -17.07 -3.42
C ALA A 256 4.00 -17.95 -4.34
N THR A 257 4.06 -19.27 -4.21
CA THR A 257 3.23 -20.22 -4.97
C THR A 257 1.84 -20.42 -4.37
N ASP A 258 1.68 -20.16 -3.06
CA ASP A 258 0.44 -20.44 -2.31
C ASP A 258 0.33 -19.56 -1.07
N LEU A 259 -0.19 -18.35 -1.28
CA LEU A 259 -0.46 -17.38 -0.23
C LEU A 259 -1.52 -17.89 0.76
N GLY A 260 -2.46 -18.72 0.28
CA GLY A 260 -3.59 -19.24 1.06
C GLY A 260 -3.19 -20.10 2.25
N LYS A 261 -2.00 -20.71 2.21
CA LYS A 261 -1.41 -21.42 3.36
C LYS A 261 -1.05 -20.49 4.52
N GLY A 262 -0.98 -19.19 4.27
CA GLY A 262 -0.50 -18.21 5.23
C GLY A 262 1.02 -18.12 5.29
N PRO A 263 1.55 -17.38 6.27
CA PRO A 263 2.99 -17.16 6.38
C PRO A 263 3.71 -18.46 6.72
N VAL A 264 4.80 -18.74 5.99
CA VAL A 264 5.71 -19.85 6.29
C VAL A 264 6.62 -19.52 7.47
N THR A 265 6.90 -18.24 7.68
CA THR A 265 7.74 -17.73 8.78
C THR A 265 7.21 -16.38 9.26
N ARG A 266 7.23 -16.16 10.57
CA ARG A 266 6.99 -14.87 11.22
C ARG A 266 8.19 -14.51 12.08
N MET A 267 8.71 -13.30 11.93
CA MET A 267 9.90 -12.82 12.61
C MET A 267 9.54 -11.60 13.46
N TYR A 268 9.93 -11.67 14.74
CA TYR A 268 9.72 -10.66 15.75
C TYR A 268 10.95 -10.59 16.66
N HIS A 269 11.25 -9.39 17.16
CA HIS A 269 12.21 -9.21 18.23
C HIS A 269 11.77 -8.03 19.12
N PRO A 270 11.90 -8.11 20.46
CA PRO A 270 11.48 -7.01 21.35
C PRO A 270 12.17 -5.68 21.09
N GLU A 271 13.40 -5.73 20.57
CA GLU A 271 14.19 -4.53 20.22
C GLU A 271 14.05 -4.13 18.74
N MET A 272 13.36 -4.94 17.92
CA MET A 272 13.10 -4.56 16.54
C MET A 272 12.09 -3.42 16.54
N THR A 273 12.52 -2.28 16.03
CA THR A 273 11.67 -1.11 15.83
C THR A 273 11.83 -0.62 14.41
N PHE A 274 10.71 -0.44 13.73
CA PHE A 274 10.65 0.33 12.50
C PHE A 274 9.32 1.06 12.45
N ALA A 275 9.35 2.31 11.96
CA ALA A 275 8.12 3.01 11.57
C ALA A 275 7.49 2.28 10.37
N ALA A 276 6.21 2.54 10.09
CA ALA A 276 5.59 1.92 8.93
C ALA A 276 6.34 2.31 7.65
N THR A 277 6.84 1.31 6.95
CA THR A 277 7.67 1.48 5.77
C THR A 277 6.78 1.62 4.53
N LEU A 278 7.17 2.48 3.59
CA LEU A 278 6.54 2.54 2.26
C LEU A 278 7.06 1.41 1.38
N HIS A 279 8.37 1.36 1.23
CA HIS A 279 9.05 0.39 0.38
C HIS A 279 10.08 -0.43 1.17
N THR A 280 10.26 -1.65 0.72
CA THR A 280 11.33 -2.55 1.17
C THR A 280 12.12 -2.99 -0.05
N ALA A 281 13.40 -3.31 0.14
CA ALA A 281 14.25 -3.86 -0.91
C ALA A 281 14.92 -5.13 -0.39
N TRP A 282 15.15 -6.09 -1.29
CA TRP A 282 15.92 -7.29 -1.01
C TRP A 282 17.28 -7.17 -1.65
N LEU A 283 18.32 -7.44 -0.87
CA LEU A 283 19.70 -7.58 -1.36
C LEU A 283 20.15 -9.00 -1.08
N GLU A 284 20.55 -9.72 -2.12
CA GLU A 284 21.06 -11.10 -1.98
C GLU A 284 22.35 -11.14 -1.16
N ASN A 285 23.21 -10.13 -1.32
CA ASN A 285 24.50 -10.04 -0.66
C ASN A 285 24.73 -8.62 -0.11
N PRO A 286 24.08 -8.24 1.02
CA PRO A 286 24.29 -6.93 1.61
C PRO A 286 25.74 -6.79 2.07
N GLN A 287 26.42 -5.74 1.62
CA GLN A 287 27.78 -5.42 2.06
C GLN A 287 27.73 -4.31 3.10
N PRO A 288 28.59 -4.34 4.14
CA PRO A 288 28.76 -3.19 5.02
C PRO A 288 29.16 -1.96 4.22
N ILE A 289 28.65 -0.79 4.60
CA ILE A 289 29.15 0.48 4.07
C ILE A 289 30.54 0.69 4.70
N THR A 290 31.60 0.39 3.96
CA THR A 290 32.99 0.56 4.41
C THR A 290 33.59 1.89 3.98
N GLN A 291 32.95 2.58 3.03
CA GLN A 291 33.37 3.88 2.50
C GLN A 291 32.12 4.69 2.15
N LYS A 292 32.21 6.02 2.22
CA LYS A 292 31.14 6.93 1.79
C LYS A 292 30.91 6.72 0.28
N PRO A 293 29.69 6.39 -0.17
CA PRO A 293 29.40 6.29 -1.60
C PRO A 293 29.74 7.60 -2.32
N GLU A 294 30.23 7.53 -3.56
CA GLU A 294 30.54 8.73 -4.36
C GLU A 294 29.32 9.64 -4.54
N ASN A 295 28.13 9.05 -4.54
CA ASN A 295 26.84 9.72 -4.65
C ASN A 295 26.15 9.94 -3.29
N TYR A 296 26.87 9.84 -2.17
CA TYR A 296 26.30 10.19 -0.88
C TYR A 296 26.00 11.69 -0.84
N VAL A 297 24.77 12.01 -0.43
CA VAL A 297 24.31 13.36 -0.14
C VAL A 297 23.93 13.38 1.34
N SER A 298 24.46 14.32 2.12
CA SER A 298 24.05 14.45 3.52
C SER A 298 22.61 14.94 3.60
N VAL A 299 21.93 14.68 4.73
CA VAL A 299 20.59 15.24 4.96
C VAL A 299 20.61 16.77 4.88
N GLU A 300 21.70 17.40 5.30
CA GLU A 300 21.88 18.85 5.20
C GLU A 300 21.97 19.32 3.74
N GLU A 301 22.80 18.65 2.93
CA GLU A 301 23.00 18.95 1.51
C GLU A 301 21.71 18.75 0.69
N ASP A 302 20.95 17.68 0.98
CA ASP A 302 19.70 17.36 0.26
C ASP A 302 18.65 18.47 0.43
N TYR A 303 18.53 19.01 1.65
CA TYR A 303 17.57 20.06 1.98
C TYR A 303 18.05 21.49 1.67
N GLU A 304 19.34 21.70 1.37
CA GLU A 304 19.89 23.05 1.11
C GLU A 304 19.18 23.72 -0.08
N SER A 305 18.95 22.95 -1.16
CA SER A 305 18.24 23.41 -2.35
C SER A 305 16.81 23.87 -2.02
N PHE A 306 16.06 23.06 -1.28
CA PHE A 306 14.71 23.38 -0.81
C PHE A 306 14.70 24.66 0.02
N PHE A 307 15.61 24.80 0.98
CA PHE A 307 15.64 25.99 1.82
C PHE A 307 15.98 27.24 1.01
N LYS A 308 16.94 27.15 0.09
CA LYS A 308 17.32 28.28 -0.77
C LYS A 308 16.14 28.75 -1.62
N GLU A 309 15.39 27.83 -2.21
CA GLU A 309 14.21 28.13 -3.03
C GLU A 309 13.03 28.64 -2.19
N ALA A 310 12.67 27.94 -1.11
CA ALA A 310 11.53 28.28 -0.27
C ALA A 310 11.71 29.61 0.48
N SER A 311 12.96 29.98 0.79
CA SER A 311 13.31 31.26 1.45
C SER A 311 12.85 32.48 0.65
N THR A 312 12.72 32.36 -0.67
CA THR A 312 12.28 33.43 -1.55
C THR A 312 10.80 33.77 -1.38
N MET A 313 9.96 32.81 -0.94
CA MET A 313 8.52 32.97 -0.81
C MET A 313 8.02 33.04 0.65
N ARG A 314 8.70 32.37 1.59
CA ARG A 314 8.20 32.17 2.97
C ARG A 314 9.29 32.25 4.05
N LYS A 315 10.17 33.25 3.97
CA LYS A 315 11.36 33.43 4.84
C LYS A 315 11.17 33.04 6.31
N LYS A 316 10.22 33.64 7.04
CA LYS A 316 10.01 33.34 8.48
C LYS A 316 9.62 31.90 8.78
N LYS A 317 8.84 31.25 7.90
CA LYS A 317 8.49 29.83 8.08
C LYS A 317 9.70 28.95 7.81
N VAL A 318 10.49 29.30 6.80
CA VAL A 318 11.72 28.58 6.46
C VAL A 318 12.74 28.68 7.58
N GLU A 319 12.97 29.86 8.15
CA GLU A 319 13.87 30.06 9.30
C GLU A 319 13.52 29.15 10.48
N ARG A 320 12.22 29.04 10.83
CA ARG A 320 11.74 28.14 11.89
C ARG A 320 11.93 26.66 11.56
N ILE A 321 11.77 26.28 10.29
CA ILE A 321 12.02 24.89 9.85
C ILE A 321 13.52 24.60 9.89
N GLN A 322 14.37 25.53 9.47
CA GLN A 322 15.83 25.38 9.54
C GLN A 322 16.33 25.25 10.98
N GLU A 323 15.78 26.05 11.91
CA GLU A 323 16.05 25.92 13.35
C GLU A 323 15.65 24.52 13.87
N PHE A 324 14.43 24.07 13.56
CA PHE A 324 13.98 22.72 13.91
C PHE A 324 14.90 21.63 13.34
N PHE A 325 15.33 21.75 12.07
CA PHE A 325 16.24 20.79 11.45
C PHE A 325 17.60 20.77 12.15
N GLY A 326 18.16 21.94 12.47
CA GLY A 326 19.42 22.05 13.19
C GLY A 326 19.38 21.47 14.61
N GLU A 327 18.27 21.65 15.33
CA GLU A 327 18.13 21.18 16.70
C GLU A 327 17.74 19.71 16.81
N HIS A 328 16.89 19.21 15.92
CA HIS A 328 16.24 17.90 16.09
C HIS A 328 16.50 16.89 14.98
N VAL A 329 16.84 17.34 13.76
CA VAL A 329 17.01 16.45 12.60
C VAL A 329 18.48 16.15 12.37
N TYR A 330 19.30 17.14 12.02
CA TYR A 330 20.70 16.94 11.65
C TYR A 330 21.55 16.22 12.72
N PRO A 331 21.39 16.50 14.03
CA PRO A 331 22.15 15.77 15.06
C PRO A 331 21.91 14.26 15.07
N GLN A 332 20.73 13.80 14.60
CA GLN A 332 20.42 12.37 14.54
C GLN A 332 21.13 11.65 13.39
N TRP A 333 21.61 12.38 12.37
CA TRP A 333 22.14 11.81 11.13
C TRP A 333 23.63 12.10 10.92
N ASN A 334 24.12 13.25 11.40
CA ASN A 334 25.52 13.65 11.25
C ASN A 334 26.50 12.70 11.96
N ASP A 335 26.02 11.90 12.91
CA ASP A 335 26.82 10.94 13.66
C ASP A 335 26.69 9.47 13.21
N GLN A 336 25.88 9.17 12.19
CA GLN A 336 25.57 7.78 11.83
C GLN A 336 26.59 7.09 10.89
N LEU A 337 27.56 7.82 10.35
CA LEU A 337 28.65 7.20 9.61
C LEU A 337 29.69 6.65 10.60
N PRO A 338 30.21 5.42 10.41
CA PRO A 338 31.33 4.91 11.20
C PRO A 338 32.49 5.91 11.26
N ASP A 339 33.20 6.01 12.38
CA ASP A 339 34.27 7.01 12.60
C ASP A 339 35.42 6.98 11.56
N GLY A 340 35.52 5.93 10.74
CA GLY A 340 36.47 5.85 9.61
C GLY A 340 35.92 6.34 8.26
N ILE A 341 34.67 6.82 8.21
CA ILE A 341 33.95 7.29 7.01
C ILE A 341 33.55 8.77 7.14
N LYS A 342 33.53 9.32 8.37
CA LYS A 342 33.25 10.73 8.67
C LYS A 342 34.28 11.69 8.06
#